data_AF-A0A1Q5KP86-F1
#
_entry.id   AF-A0A1Q5KP86-F1
#
_cell.length_a   1.000
_cell.length_b   1.000
_cell.length_c   1.000
_cell.angle_alpha   90.00
_cell.angle_beta   90.00
_cell.angle_gamma   90.00
#
_symmetry.space_group_name_H-M   'P 1'
#
loop_
_entity.id
_entity.type
_entity.pdbx_description
1 polymer ?
#
loop_
_entity_poly.entity_id
_entity_poly.type
_entity_poly.pdbx_seq_one_letter_code
_entity_poly.pdbx_strand_id
1 'polypeptide(L)'
;MSGNVTSLFRGTAAHSPSMAALTREGGDGTGPVDFCIPCNPYFPTPAMFDEMSARLREIVTYYPSGADTITAELCSLLQLPPQCVAMGNGSTELITWIDHLLVRESLAIPVPTFGRWTDQPMETGKRVDMFPLQEANGFALDLAQYAEFIRVRKTRVAVICNPNNPDGGCLRRQQVVQFMDAMADLDLVVIDESFLEFADAETEPSVVQEAMLRPNVVVLRSLGKNFGLHGIRFGYLVANPALAGRIRSMLPKWNLNSFAEHVVFMLKEHGAEYAQSLQQVRRDRLEMASQLSALPGLTVYPSQGNFLFVRLPVGAEGTVVRDRMLTEHRILVRECGNKIGSSSRFLRLVVRPQVDVRRLVSGLEQVLYGSRRGAAVPELGTGTSYSSGTAAVDRLVSETNGAGVPGLAAQALGAGPAPVAGTGMPLPAAASPAGGGMPMPAAAQPSPVPAPAPAPVPMQVPAQMPAPAQFPVQQPPAPQQVPVPAAAAMPAPAPVPVQAPVPAPAAAAAPTPPGVPARGGLTAAQVRGMTAPATPAPATGLSPAPATGWPHAQSWPNAAGMGQTG
;
A
#
# COMPACT_ATOMS: atom_id res chain seq x y z
N MET A 1 -10.14 -18.17 28.75
CA MET A 1 -9.60 -16.87 28.26
C MET A 1 -9.68 -16.69 26.74
N SER A 2 -10.09 -17.69 25.94
CA SER A 2 -10.14 -17.64 24.47
C SER A 2 -11.16 -16.67 23.86
N GLY A 3 -12.25 -16.34 24.58
CA GLY A 3 -13.30 -15.47 24.04
C GLY A 3 -12.94 -13.98 23.91
N ASN A 4 -11.88 -13.51 24.60
CA ASN A 4 -11.57 -12.08 24.65
C ASN A 4 -10.80 -11.60 23.40
N VAL A 5 -9.73 -12.30 23.01
CA VAL A 5 -8.85 -11.88 21.91
C VAL A 5 -9.53 -11.93 20.54
N THR A 6 -10.40 -12.92 20.31
CA THR A 6 -11.16 -13.00 19.05
C THR A 6 -12.25 -11.93 18.96
N SER A 7 -12.69 -11.36 20.08
CA SER A 7 -13.70 -10.30 20.10
C SER A 7 -13.19 -9.00 19.46
N LEU A 8 -11.87 -8.76 19.50
CA LEU A 8 -11.23 -7.61 18.86
C LEU A 8 -11.47 -7.54 17.35
N PHE A 9 -11.68 -8.68 16.69
CA PHE A 9 -11.99 -8.73 15.25
C PHE A 9 -13.45 -8.40 14.94
N ARG A 10 -14.35 -8.42 15.94
CA ARG A 10 -15.78 -8.08 15.76
C ARG A 10 -16.06 -6.60 16.02
N GLY A 11 -15.24 -5.94 16.83
CA GLY A 11 -15.43 -4.55 17.26
C GLY A 11 -14.66 -3.50 16.46
N THR A 12 -13.78 -3.88 15.52
CA THR A 12 -12.93 -2.95 14.78
C THR A 12 -13.33 -2.86 13.31
N ALA A 13 -13.56 -1.63 12.83
CA ALA A 13 -13.63 -1.34 11.38
C ALA A 13 -12.27 -1.50 10.68
N ALA A 14 -11.19 -1.66 11.45
CA ALA A 14 -9.86 -1.91 10.94
C ALA A 14 -9.72 -3.37 10.47
N HIS A 15 -9.01 -3.55 9.35
CA HIS A 15 -8.80 -4.85 8.72
C HIS A 15 -8.11 -5.91 9.61
N SER A 16 -7.46 -5.51 10.71
CA SER A 16 -6.88 -6.38 11.74
C SER A 16 -6.69 -5.59 13.04
N PRO A 17 -6.87 -6.19 14.23
CA PRO A 17 -6.58 -5.54 15.50
C PRO A 17 -5.09 -5.23 15.62
N SER A 18 -4.74 -4.18 16.36
CA SER A 18 -3.35 -3.81 16.53
C SER A 18 -2.61 -4.84 17.39
N MET A 19 -1.33 -5.05 17.09
CA MET A 19 -0.47 -5.91 17.91
C MET A 19 -0.43 -5.45 19.37
N ALA A 20 -0.46 -4.14 19.63
CA ALA A 20 -0.55 -3.60 20.99
C ALA A 20 -1.85 -4.02 21.70
N ALA A 21 -3.00 -4.05 21.00
CA ALA A 21 -4.24 -4.55 21.57
C ALA A 21 -4.14 -6.06 21.89
N LEU A 22 -3.61 -6.84 20.96
CA LEU A 22 -3.41 -8.29 21.13
C LEU A 22 -2.47 -8.60 22.30
N THR A 23 -1.36 -7.86 22.44
CA THR A 23 -0.42 -8.01 23.56
C THR A 23 -1.05 -7.67 24.90
N ARG A 24 -1.85 -6.59 24.97
CA ARG A 24 -2.55 -6.21 26.21
C ARG A 24 -3.56 -7.27 26.65
N GLU A 25 -4.28 -7.88 25.72
CA GLU A 25 -5.25 -8.92 26.05
C GLU A 25 -4.61 -10.29 26.31
N GLY A 26 -3.41 -10.55 25.79
CA GLY A 26 -2.66 -11.79 26.00
C GLY A 26 -2.08 -11.97 27.42
N GLY A 27 -1.97 -10.89 28.20
CA GLY A 27 -1.65 -10.91 29.64
C GLY A 27 -0.20 -11.23 30.03
N ASP A 28 0.63 -11.74 29.12
CA ASP A 28 2.04 -12.11 29.38
C ASP A 28 3.06 -11.09 28.84
N GLY A 29 2.60 -9.96 28.31
CA GLY A 29 3.46 -8.89 27.77
C GLY A 29 4.13 -9.23 26.43
N THR A 30 3.94 -10.44 25.88
CA THR A 30 4.50 -10.86 24.59
C THR A 30 3.40 -10.94 23.53
N GLY A 31 3.54 -10.23 22.41
CA GLY A 31 2.56 -10.31 21.32
C GLY A 31 2.58 -11.68 20.62
N PRO A 32 1.53 -12.04 19.84
CA PRO A 32 1.61 -13.17 18.92
C PRO A 32 2.70 -12.97 17.86
N VAL A 33 3.10 -14.04 17.16
CA VAL A 33 3.93 -13.90 15.96
C VAL A 33 3.08 -13.33 14.83
N ASP A 34 3.50 -12.20 14.27
CA ASP A 34 2.75 -11.46 13.25
C ASP A 34 3.09 -11.92 11.83
N PHE A 35 2.18 -12.68 11.22
CA PHE A 35 2.16 -13.02 9.79
C PHE A 35 1.15 -12.16 9.01
N CYS A 36 0.61 -11.10 9.62
CA CYS A 36 -0.42 -10.26 9.04
C CYS A 36 0.15 -9.00 8.38
N ILE A 37 1.00 -8.22 9.05
CA ILE A 37 1.50 -6.94 8.53
C ILE A 37 2.81 -7.14 7.73
N PRO A 38 2.83 -6.84 6.41
CA PRO A 38 4.02 -7.12 5.60
C PRO A 38 5.17 -6.19 5.96
N CYS A 39 6.20 -6.73 6.60
CA CYS A 39 7.40 -5.99 7.03
C CYS A 39 8.67 -6.67 6.52
N ASN A 40 9.77 -5.92 6.45
CA ASN A 40 11.10 -6.51 6.39
C ASN A 40 11.55 -6.83 7.82
N PRO A 41 11.69 -8.10 8.21
CA PRO A 41 12.09 -8.46 9.57
C PRO A 41 13.59 -8.32 9.84
N TYR A 42 14.39 -7.99 8.81
CA TYR A 42 15.85 -7.95 8.87
C TYR A 42 16.42 -6.53 8.77
N PHE A 43 15.56 -5.52 8.69
CA PHE A 43 15.96 -4.12 8.68
C PHE A 43 14.99 -3.29 9.53
N PRO A 44 15.48 -2.33 10.33
CA PRO A 44 16.87 -2.05 10.65
C PRO A 44 17.54 -3.19 11.43
N THR A 45 18.87 -3.19 11.51
CA THR A 45 19.61 -4.13 12.37
C THR A 45 19.49 -3.72 13.85
N PRO A 46 19.80 -4.61 14.81
CA PRO A 46 19.83 -4.23 16.22
C PRO A 46 20.71 -3.02 16.53
N ALA A 47 21.88 -2.91 15.88
CA ALA A 47 22.79 -1.76 16.07
C ALA A 47 22.17 -0.43 15.59
N MET A 48 21.39 -0.44 14.51
CA MET A 48 20.66 0.74 14.05
C MET A 48 19.55 1.15 15.03
N PHE A 49 18.90 0.18 15.68
CA PHE A 49 17.97 0.49 16.77
C PHE A 49 18.67 1.11 17.98
N ASP A 50 19.88 0.65 18.30
CA ASP A 50 20.68 1.24 19.37
C ASP A 50 21.10 2.68 19.03
N GLU A 51 21.46 2.97 17.78
CA GLU A 51 21.76 4.33 17.31
C GLU A 51 20.54 5.25 17.45
N MET A 52 19.37 4.81 16.95
CA MET A 52 18.11 5.55 17.12
C MET A 52 17.79 5.81 18.59
N SER A 53 18.04 4.81 19.45
CA SER A 53 17.80 4.90 20.89
C SER A 53 18.73 5.92 21.56
N ALA A 54 20.01 5.95 21.17
CA ALA A 54 20.98 6.91 21.67
C ALA A 54 20.61 8.37 21.32
N ARG A 55 19.94 8.57 20.17
CA ARG A 55 19.48 9.89 19.70
C ARG A 55 18.02 10.20 19.99
N LEU A 56 17.32 9.33 20.72
CA LEU A 56 15.87 9.41 20.92
C LEU A 56 15.43 10.79 21.43
N ARG A 57 16.16 11.36 22.39
CA ARG A 57 15.84 12.68 22.95
C ARG A 57 15.86 13.78 21.89
N GLU A 58 16.84 13.78 20.99
CA GLU A 58 16.92 14.76 19.90
C GLU A 58 15.76 14.56 18.91
N ILE A 59 15.56 13.31 18.48
CA ILE A 59 14.52 12.94 17.49
C ILE A 59 13.14 13.40 17.97
N VAL A 60 12.80 13.23 19.25
CA VAL A 60 11.47 13.58 19.76
C VAL A 60 11.30 15.04 20.16
N THR A 61 12.39 15.80 20.37
CA THR A 61 12.30 17.20 20.84
C THR A 61 12.49 18.24 19.74
N TYR A 62 13.10 17.87 18.60
CA TYR A 62 13.32 18.78 17.48
C TYR A 62 12.25 18.62 16.40
N TYR A 63 11.86 19.75 15.80
CA TYR A 63 11.18 19.71 14.51
C TYR A 63 12.11 19.11 13.47
N PRO A 64 11.56 18.32 12.53
CA PRO A 64 12.35 17.80 11.43
C PRO A 64 12.82 18.93 10.52
N SER A 65 13.87 18.65 9.76
CA SER A 65 14.30 19.47 8.63
C SER A 65 13.14 19.74 7.66
N GLY A 66 13.30 20.77 6.84
CA GLY A 66 12.35 21.05 5.75
C GLY A 66 12.19 19.83 4.84
N ALA A 67 10.98 19.64 4.29
CA ALA A 67 10.69 18.52 3.41
C ALA A 67 11.64 18.48 2.19
N ASP A 68 12.08 19.63 1.69
CA ASP A 68 13.04 19.73 0.60
C ASP A 68 14.40 19.11 0.95
N THR A 69 14.89 19.30 2.19
CA THR A 69 16.14 18.71 2.67
C THR A 69 16.04 17.19 2.75
N ILE A 70 14.98 16.68 3.37
CA ILE A 70 14.77 15.23 3.53
C ILE A 70 14.55 14.57 2.15
N THR A 71 13.79 15.24 1.28
CA THR A 71 13.55 14.78 -0.09
C THR A 71 14.83 14.78 -0.90
N ALA A 72 15.68 15.81 -0.79
CA ALA A 72 16.95 15.86 -1.49
C ALA A 72 17.90 14.74 -1.05
N GLU A 73 17.96 14.44 0.25
CA GLU A 73 18.79 13.34 0.76
C GLU A 73 18.30 11.98 0.22
N LEU A 74 16.99 11.71 0.32
CA LEU A 74 16.41 10.50 -0.24
C LEU A 74 16.64 10.41 -1.76
N CYS A 75 16.48 11.51 -2.48
CA CYS A 75 16.66 11.58 -3.93
C CYS A 75 18.12 11.38 -4.36
N SER A 76 19.08 11.84 -3.57
CA SER A 76 20.51 11.59 -3.77
C SER A 76 20.80 10.09 -3.72
N LEU A 77 20.23 9.40 -2.72
CA LEU A 77 20.30 7.95 -2.63
C LEU A 77 19.61 7.30 -3.82
N LEU A 78 18.38 7.71 -4.15
CA LEU A 78 17.58 7.08 -5.21
C LEU A 78 18.01 7.44 -6.64
N GLN A 79 18.97 8.34 -6.81
CA GLN A 79 19.34 8.93 -8.10
C GLN A 79 18.13 9.50 -8.85
N LEU A 80 17.24 10.17 -8.13
CA LEU A 80 16.05 10.83 -8.68
C LEU A 80 16.18 12.35 -8.59
N PRO A 81 15.60 13.12 -9.53
CA PRO A 81 15.50 14.57 -9.39
C PRO A 81 14.50 14.96 -8.29
N PRO A 82 14.87 15.76 -7.27
CA PRO A 82 13.97 16.12 -6.16
C PRO A 82 12.63 16.74 -6.60
N GLN A 83 12.63 17.52 -7.68
CA GLN A 83 11.42 18.14 -8.22
C GLN A 83 10.38 17.13 -8.71
N CYS A 84 10.78 15.89 -9.00
CA CYS A 84 9.92 14.80 -9.44
C CYS A 84 9.34 13.98 -8.27
N VAL A 85 9.75 14.27 -7.02
CA VAL A 85 9.40 13.47 -5.85
C VAL A 85 8.52 14.26 -4.89
N ALA A 86 7.50 13.62 -4.32
CA ALA A 86 6.76 14.13 -3.18
C ALA A 86 6.73 13.09 -2.06
N MET A 87 7.32 13.41 -0.93
CA MET A 87 7.34 12.55 0.26
C MET A 87 6.15 12.84 1.18
N GLY A 88 5.53 11.80 1.73
CA GLY A 88 4.42 11.93 2.68
C GLY A 88 4.56 10.99 3.88
N ASN A 89 3.64 11.11 4.84
CA ASN A 89 3.51 10.27 6.04
C ASN A 89 2.98 8.85 5.72
N GLY A 90 3.67 8.19 4.79
CA GLY A 90 3.30 6.91 4.23
C GLY A 90 2.52 7.05 2.93
N SER A 91 2.54 5.97 2.14
CA SER A 91 1.86 5.93 0.85
C SER A 91 0.34 6.17 0.96
N THR A 92 -0.29 5.81 2.07
CA THR A 92 -1.72 6.05 2.32
C THR A 92 -2.10 7.54 2.28
N GLU A 93 -1.29 8.43 2.86
CA GLU A 93 -1.53 9.87 2.80
C GLU A 93 -1.46 10.37 1.35
N LEU A 94 -0.50 9.84 0.59
CA LEU A 94 -0.35 10.18 -0.82
C LEU A 94 -1.53 9.65 -1.66
N ILE A 95 -2.09 8.47 -1.35
CA ILE A 95 -3.33 7.98 -1.97
C ILE A 95 -4.47 8.96 -1.72
N THR A 96 -4.60 9.49 -0.50
CA THR A 96 -5.60 10.51 -0.16
C THR A 96 -5.44 11.77 -1.02
N TRP A 97 -4.21 12.29 -1.17
CA TRP A 97 -3.99 13.47 -2.00
C TRP A 97 -4.12 13.21 -3.51
N ILE A 98 -3.73 12.03 -3.99
CA ILE A 98 -3.98 11.60 -5.37
C ILE A 98 -5.50 11.60 -5.62
N ASP A 99 -6.26 11.01 -4.72
CA ASP A 99 -7.71 10.97 -4.80
C ASP A 99 -8.31 12.39 -4.84
N HIS A 100 -8.00 13.25 -3.88
CA HIS A 100 -8.60 14.59 -3.80
C HIS A 100 -8.21 15.52 -4.95
N LEU A 101 -6.99 15.41 -5.51
CA LEU A 101 -6.48 16.37 -6.47
C LEU A 101 -6.52 15.89 -7.92
N LEU A 102 -6.41 14.58 -8.14
CA LEU A 102 -6.15 14.00 -9.45
C LEU A 102 -7.28 13.09 -9.93
N VAL A 103 -8.09 12.52 -9.02
CA VAL A 103 -9.27 11.73 -9.39
C VAL A 103 -10.51 12.62 -9.34
N ARG A 104 -11.17 12.79 -10.49
CA ARG A 104 -12.39 13.61 -10.60
C ARG A 104 -13.66 12.79 -10.37
N GLU A 105 -13.94 11.88 -11.28
CA GLU A 105 -15.24 11.18 -11.31
C GLU A 105 -15.11 9.67 -11.05
N SER A 106 -14.05 9.05 -11.57
CA SER A 106 -13.93 7.60 -11.58
C SER A 106 -12.50 7.12 -11.67
N LEU A 107 -12.26 5.93 -11.12
CA LEU A 107 -11.04 5.15 -11.32
C LEU A 107 -11.37 3.68 -11.54
N ALA A 108 -10.53 3.02 -12.33
CA ALA A 108 -10.58 1.59 -12.55
C ALA A 108 -9.50 0.94 -11.70
N ILE A 109 -9.82 -0.24 -11.16
CA ILE A 109 -8.90 -0.97 -10.31
C ILE A 109 -9.10 -2.49 -10.37
N PRO A 110 -8.03 -3.29 -10.53
CA PRO A 110 -8.09 -4.74 -10.39
C PRO A 110 -8.42 -5.15 -8.95
N VAL A 111 -9.27 -6.15 -8.76
CA VAL A 111 -9.59 -6.73 -7.44
C VAL A 111 -9.38 -8.24 -7.45
N PRO A 112 -8.80 -8.86 -6.38
CA PRO A 112 -8.50 -8.25 -5.08
C PRO A 112 -7.23 -7.38 -5.09
N THR A 113 -7.23 -6.36 -4.24
CA THR A 113 -6.12 -5.39 -4.15
C THR A 113 -6.00 -4.79 -2.75
N PHE A 114 -5.15 -3.78 -2.58
CA PHE A 114 -5.03 -3.01 -1.36
C PHE A 114 -6.26 -2.11 -1.17
N GLY A 115 -7.02 -2.34 -0.10
CA GLY A 115 -8.33 -1.72 0.12
C GLY A 115 -8.33 -0.20 0.07
N ARG A 116 -7.22 0.50 0.38
CA ARG A 116 -7.24 1.97 0.30
C ARG A 116 -7.53 2.49 -1.11
N TRP A 117 -7.18 1.74 -2.15
CA TRP A 117 -7.52 2.15 -3.52
C TRP A 117 -9.00 1.97 -3.88
N THR A 118 -9.78 1.22 -3.09
CA THR A 118 -11.24 1.15 -3.20
C THR A 118 -11.92 2.08 -2.20
N ASP A 119 -11.48 2.05 -0.94
CA ASP A 119 -12.15 2.70 0.18
C ASP A 119 -12.07 4.24 0.06
N GLN A 120 -10.88 4.79 -0.22
CA GLN A 120 -10.67 6.24 -0.34
C GLN A 120 -11.59 6.90 -1.39
N PRO A 121 -11.65 6.42 -2.65
CA PRO A 121 -12.54 7.03 -3.63
C PRO A 121 -14.02 6.80 -3.34
N MET A 122 -14.40 5.67 -2.74
CA MET A 122 -15.79 5.46 -2.30
C MET A 122 -16.18 6.43 -1.17
N GLU A 123 -15.30 6.65 -0.20
CA GLU A 123 -15.48 7.63 0.88
C GLU A 123 -15.65 9.06 0.35
N THR A 124 -15.04 9.38 -0.80
CA THR A 124 -15.15 10.70 -1.44
C THR A 124 -16.22 10.77 -2.55
N GLY A 125 -17.07 9.74 -2.66
CA GLY A 125 -18.22 9.72 -3.57
C GLY A 125 -17.88 9.50 -5.04
N LYS A 126 -16.70 8.95 -5.34
CA LYS A 126 -16.26 8.64 -6.72
C LYS A 126 -16.67 7.23 -7.13
N ARG A 127 -16.87 7.05 -8.44
CA ARG A 127 -17.15 5.73 -9.01
C ARG A 127 -15.88 4.87 -9.02
N VAL A 128 -15.98 3.66 -8.50
CA VAL A 128 -14.88 2.67 -8.53
C VAL A 128 -15.27 1.54 -9.47
N ASP A 129 -14.68 1.53 -10.66
CA ASP A 129 -14.90 0.50 -11.67
C ASP A 129 -13.96 -0.70 -11.39
N MET A 130 -14.51 -1.77 -10.83
CA MET A 130 -13.71 -2.90 -10.32
C MET A 130 -13.53 -3.98 -11.38
N PHE A 131 -12.27 -4.28 -11.73
CA PHE A 131 -11.89 -5.32 -12.68
C PHE A 131 -11.54 -6.63 -11.93
N PRO A 132 -12.37 -7.68 -11.98
CA PRO A 132 -12.14 -8.89 -11.19
C PRO A 132 -11.02 -9.77 -11.77
N LEU A 133 -9.96 -9.97 -11.00
CA LEU A 133 -8.89 -10.92 -11.26
C LEU A 133 -9.40 -12.34 -10.99
N GLN A 134 -9.17 -13.25 -11.94
CA GLN A 134 -9.74 -14.60 -11.89
C GLN A 134 -8.81 -15.57 -11.15
N GLU A 135 -9.32 -16.28 -10.14
CA GLU A 135 -8.60 -17.35 -9.43
C GLU A 135 -8.09 -18.42 -10.42
N ALA A 136 -8.89 -18.75 -11.44
CA ALA A 136 -8.55 -19.75 -12.46
C ALA A 136 -7.25 -19.43 -13.23
N ASN A 137 -6.89 -18.15 -13.32
CA ASN A 137 -5.66 -17.67 -13.95
C ASN A 137 -4.60 -17.26 -12.92
N GLY A 138 -4.73 -17.73 -11.67
CA GLY A 138 -3.81 -17.39 -10.58
C GLY A 138 -3.84 -15.92 -10.19
N PHE A 139 -4.97 -15.22 -10.40
CA PHE A 139 -5.12 -13.77 -10.22
C PHE A 139 -4.22 -12.92 -11.12
N ALA A 140 -3.69 -13.47 -12.21
CA ALA A 140 -2.89 -12.70 -13.16
C ALA A 140 -3.71 -11.57 -13.81
N LEU A 141 -3.14 -10.36 -13.84
CA LEU A 141 -3.73 -9.20 -14.50
C LEU A 141 -3.42 -9.22 -16.01
N ASP A 142 -4.46 -9.44 -16.82
CA ASP A 142 -4.39 -9.23 -18.27
C ASP A 142 -4.59 -7.74 -18.59
N LEU A 143 -3.51 -7.08 -19.00
CA LEU A 143 -3.51 -5.64 -19.30
C LEU A 143 -4.33 -5.27 -20.53
N ALA A 144 -4.49 -6.18 -21.51
CA ALA A 144 -5.30 -5.92 -22.69
C ALA A 144 -6.79 -5.94 -22.33
N GLN A 145 -7.22 -6.94 -21.56
CA GLN A 145 -8.60 -6.99 -21.04
C GLN A 145 -8.90 -5.84 -20.08
N TYR A 146 -7.94 -5.47 -19.24
CA TYR A 146 -8.11 -4.34 -18.33
C TYR A 146 -8.19 -2.99 -19.07
N ALA A 147 -7.37 -2.80 -20.10
CA ALA A 147 -7.46 -1.64 -20.99
C ALA A 147 -8.85 -1.56 -21.64
N GLU A 148 -9.34 -2.65 -22.22
CA GLU A 148 -10.68 -2.69 -22.83
C GLU A 148 -11.78 -2.38 -21.81
N PHE A 149 -11.68 -2.96 -20.61
CA PHE A 149 -12.60 -2.66 -19.51
C PHE A 149 -12.64 -1.15 -19.20
N ILE A 150 -11.47 -0.49 -19.06
CA ILE A 150 -11.38 0.95 -18.84
C ILE A 150 -12.09 1.72 -19.96
N ARG A 151 -11.89 1.32 -21.23
CA ARG A 151 -12.52 1.97 -22.39
C ARG A 151 -14.04 1.83 -22.36
N VAL A 152 -14.56 0.62 -22.15
CA VAL A 152 -16.00 0.34 -22.08
C VAL A 152 -16.66 1.13 -20.95
N ARG A 153 -16.01 1.17 -19.78
CA ARG A 153 -16.49 1.91 -18.59
C ARG A 153 -16.30 3.42 -18.70
N LYS A 154 -15.55 3.89 -19.70
CA LYS A 154 -15.17 5.30 -19.91
C LYS A 154 -14.51 5.89 -18.66
N THR A 155 -13.77 5.07 -17.94
CA THR A 155 -13.09 5.46 -16.71
C THR A 155 -11.88 6.32 -17.08
N ARG A 156 -11.60 7.34 -16.26
CA ARG A 156 -10.56 8.35 -16.58
C ARG A 156 -9.26 8.18 -15.80
N VAL A 157 -9.26 7.34 -14.77
CA VAL A 157 -8.08 7.01 -13.96
C VAL A 157 -7.90 5.49 -13.92
N ALA A 158 -6.68 5.00 -14.08
CA ALA A 158 -6.36 3.58 -13.92
C ALA A 158 -5.37 3.37 -12.78
N VAL A 159 -5.59 2.34 -11.96
CA VAL A 159 -4.66 1.94 -10.90
C VAL A 159 -4.12 0.54 -11.19
N ILE A 160 -2.81 0.35 -11.01
CA ILE A 160 -2.14 -0.95 -11.02
C ILE A 160 -1.23 -1.03 -9.79
N CYS A 161 -1.40 -2.04 -8.95
CA CYS A 161 -0.42 -2.37 -7.91
C CYS A 161 0.56 -3.43 -8.46
N ASN A 162 1.86 -3.16 -8.41
CA ASN A 162 2.89 -4.03 -8.98
C ASN A 162 4.16 -4.06 -8.10
N PRO A 163 4.42 -5.13 -7.31
CA PRO A 163 3.59 -6.32 -7.13
C PRO A 163 2.24 -6.04 -6.45
N ASN A 164 1.21 -6.82 -6.81
CA ASN A 164 -0.13 -6.65 -6.25
C ASN A 164 -0.23 -7.19 -4.81
N ASN A 165 -1.17 -6.65 -4.03
CA ASN A 165 -1.51 -7.10 -2.68
C ASN A 165 -3.00 -7.40 -2.62
N PRO A 166 -3.43 -8.67 -2.50
CA PRO A 166 -2.76 -9.64 -1.65
C PRO A 166 -2.04 -10.78 -2.38
N ASP A 167 -2.23 -10.97 -3.69
CA ASP A 167 -1.74 -12.15 -4.41
C ASP A 167 -0.22 -12.17 -4.62
N GLY A 168 0.43 -11.00 -4.68
CA GLY A 168 1.87 -10.91 -4.91
C GLY A 168 2.29 -10.98 -6.38
N GLY A 169 1.32 -11.08 -7.30
CA GLY A 169 1.52 -11.09 -8.74
C GLY A 169 2.24 -9.84 -9.23
N CYS A 170 3.09 -10.03 -10.24
CA CYS A 170 3.94 -8.96 -10.77
C CYS A 170 3.97 -9.02 -12.29
N LEU A 171 3.80 -7.86 -12.91
CA LEU A 171 3.91 -7.61 -14.34
C LEU A 171 5.35 -7.25 -14.68
N ARG A 172 5.79 -7.64 -15.88
CA ARG A 172 7.08 -7.19 -16.41
C ARG A 172 7.05 -5.70 -16.68
N ARG A 173 8.17 -5.01 -16.47
CA ARG A 173 8.32 -3.57 -16.71
C ARG A 173 7.81 -3.17 -18.09
N GLN A 174 8.22 -3.89 -19.14
CA GLN A 174 7.84 -3.57 -20.51
C GLN A 174 6.32 -3.62 -20.73
N GLN A 175 5.61 -4.55 -20.09
CA GLN A 175 4.15 -4.64 -20.19
C GLN A 175 3.47 -3.44 -19.54
N VAL A 176 3.97 -3.00 -18.38
CA VAL A 176 3.46 -1.79 -17.71
C VAL A 176 3.72 -0.55 -18.56
N VAL A 177 4.88 -0.44 -19.21
CA VAL A 177 5.18 0.66 -20.15
C VAL A 177 4.22 0.68 -21.33
N GLN A 178 4.00 -0.45 -21.97
CA GLN A 178 3.05 -0.56 -23.09
C GLN A 178 1.62 -0.17 -22.66
N PHE A 179 1.21 -0.56 -21.45
CA PHE A 179 -0.09 -0.14 -20.91
C PHE A 179 -0.16 1.38 -20.69
N MET A 180 0.89 2.00 -20.13
CA MET A 180 0.95 3.45 -19.97
C MET A 180 0.87 4.17 -21.32
N ASP A 181 1.54 3.66 -22.35
CA ASP A 181 1.51 4.24 -23.69
C ASP A 181 0.11 4.11 -24.32
N ALA A 182 -0.55 2.95 -24.16
CA ALA A 182 -1.93 2.73 -24.62
C ALA A 182 -2.95 3.60 -23.88
N MET A 183 -2.66 4.00 -22.65
CA MET A 183 -3.51 4.81 -21.76
C MET A 183 -3.02 6.27 -21.64
N ALA A 184 -2.23 6.75 -22.59
CA ALA A 184 -1.67 8.10 -22.56
C ALA A 184 -2.74 9.21 -22.58
N ASP A 185 -3.96 8.90 -23.04
CA ASP A 185 -5.09 9.82 -23.06
C ASP A 185 -5.91 9.84 -21.75
N LEU A 186 -5.64 8.96 -20.78
CA LEU A 186 -6.30 9.00 -19.47
C LEU A 186 -5.86 10.22 -18.65
N ASP A 187 -6.71 10.66 -17.73
CA ASP A 187 -6.40 11.77 -16.84
C ASP A 187 -5.26 11.40 -15.88
N LEU A 188 -5.20 10.12 -15.47
CA LEU A 188 -4.15 9.60 -14.59
C LEU A 188 -3.98 8.07 -14.74
N VAL A 189 -2.73 7.61 -14.73
CA VAL A 189 -2.36 6.22 -14.50
C VAL A 189 -1.50 6.17 -13.25
N VAL A 190 -1.95 5.39 -12.26
CA VAL A 190 -1.22 5.19 -11.00
C VAL A 190 -0.61 3.80 -10.95
N ILE A 191 0.69 3.74 -10.71
CA ILE A 191 1.42 2.49 -10.47
C ILE A 191 1.87 2.46 -9.01
N ASP A 192 1.30 1.58 -8.20
CA ASP A 192 1.70 1.39 -6.80
C ASP A 192 2.77 0.29 -6.72
N GLU A 193 4.02 0.72 -6.54
CA GLU A 193 5.21 -0.12 -6.45
C GLU A 193 5.64 -0.34 -4.98
N SER A 194 4.70 -0.25 -4.03
CA SER A 194 4.95 -0.37 -2.59
C SER A 194 5.72 -1.61 -2.12
N PHE A 195 5.78 -2.67 -2.93
CA PHE A 195 6.42 -3.94 -2.60
C PHE A 195 7.57 -4.30 -3.55
N LEU A 196 7.90 -3.42 -4.49
CA LEU A 196 8.79 -3.76 -5.61
C LEU A 196 10.23 -4.03 -5.16
N GLU A 197 10.69 -3.50 -4.01
CA GLU A 197 12.04 -3.81 -3.50
C GLU A 197 12.21 -5.30 -3.14
N PHE A 198 11.12 -6.04 -2.92
CA PHE A 198 11.15 -7.48 -2.70
C PHE A 198 11.11 -8.29 -4.01
N ALA A 199 10.88 -7.66 -5.16
CA ALA A 199 10.84 -8.35 -6.44
C ALA A 199 12.25 -8.76 -6.90
N ASP A 200 12.33 -9.93 -7.54
CA ASP A 200 13.54 -10.54 -8.09
C ASP A 200 13.32 -11.17 -9.48
N ALA A 201 12.13 -11.01 -10.07
CA ALA A 201 11.80 -11.52 -11.40
C ALA A 201 12.52 -10.78 -12.54
N GLU A 202 12.82 -9.50 -12.37
CA GLU A 202 13.57 -8.68 -13.33
C GLU A 202 14.60 -7.83 -12.59
N THR A 203 15.71 -7.52 -13.26
CA THR A 203 16.77 -6.66 -12.71
C THR A 203 16.22 -5.25 -12.50
N GLU A 204 15.61 -4.64 -13.53
CA GLU A 204 15.02 -3.29 -13.47
C GLU A 204 13.49 -3.36 -13.61
N PRO A 205 12.72 -3.69 -12.56
CA PRO A 205 11.26 -3.85 -12.69
C PRO A 205 10.49 -2.52 -12.56
N SER A 206 11.16 -1.44 -12.15
CA SER A 206 10.52 -0.15 -11.83
C SER A 206 10.19 0.70 -13.05
N VAL A 207 9.07 1.42 -12.99
CA VAL A 207 8.67 2.43 -13.98
C VAL A 207 8.80 3.88 -13.51
N VAL A 208 9.51 4.15 -12.39
CA VAL A 208 9.71 5.53 -11.88
C VAL A 208 10.31 6.49 -12.93
N GLN A 209 11.24 6.00 -13.76
CA GLN A 209 11.85 6.80 -14.84
C GLN A 209 10.81 7.20 -15.90
N GLU A 210 9.86 6.31 -16.19
CA GLU A 210 8.79 6.54 -17.16
C GLU A 210 7.75 7.55 -16.63
N ALA A 211 7.49 7.53 -15.32
CA ALA A 211 6.58 8.44 -14.65
C ALA A 211 7.06 9.90 -14.67
N MET A 212 8.38 10.12 -14.60
CA MET A 212 8.97 11.46 -14.69
C MET A 212 8.79 12.10 -16.07
N LEU A 213 8.63 11.28 -17.11
CA LEU A 213 8.52 11.72 -18.50
C LEU A 213 7.07 11.89 -18.97
N ARG A 214 6.11 11.27 -18.29
CA ARG A 214 4.71 11.25 -18.72
C ARG A 214 3.86 12.27 -17.96
N PRO A 215 2.97 13.01 -18.65
CA PRO A 215 2.17 14.07 -18.04
C PRO A 215 1.08 13.53 -17.09
N ASN A 216 0.71 12.25 -17.22
CA ASN A 216 -0.43 11.62 -16.54
C ASN A 216 -0.05 10.39 -15.72
N VAL A 217 1.22 10.15 -15.40
CA VAL A 217 1.65 8.96 -14.63
C VAL A 217 2.17 9.36 -13.26
N VAL A 218 1.74 8.64 -12.24
CA VAL A 218 2.28 8.69 -10.87
C VAL A 218 2.70 7.29 -10.44
N VAL A 219 3.90 7.18 -9.88
CA VAL A 219 4.38 5.97 -9.23
C VAL A 219 4.43 6.17 -7.73
N LEU A 220 3.85 5.26 -6.96
CA LEU A 220 3.81 5.31 -5.50
C LEU A 220 4.76 4.28 -4.89
N ARG A 221 5.48 4.68 -3.84
CA ARG A 221 6.45 3.86 -3.11
C ARG A 221 6.24 3.97 -1.60
N SER A 222 6.37 2.85 -0.90
CA SER A 222 6.18 2.77 0.55
C SER A 222 7.46 2.31 1.22
N LEU A 223 8.08 3.19 2.03
CA LEU A 223 9.32 2.87 2.73
C LEU A 223 9.10 2.13 4.05
N GLY A 224 7.96 2.34 4.71
CA GLY A 224 7.66 1.62 5.96
C GLY A 224 7.63 0.09 5.83
N LYS A 225 7.42 -0.44 4.61
CA LYS A 225 7.35 -1.88 4.33
C LYS A 225 8.73 -2.50 4.15
N ASN A 226 9.49 -1.97 3.22
CA ASN A 226 10.82 -2.49 2.89
C ASN A 226 11.87 -2.20 3.98
N PHE A 227 11.68 -1.15 4.77
CA PHE A 227 12.55 -0.86 5.91
C PHE A 227 12.06 -1.47 7.22
N GLY A 228 10.94 -2.20 7.25
CA GLY A 228 10.41 -2.77 8.50
C GLY A 228 9.90 -1.74 9.52
N LEU A 229 9.82 -0.46 9.15
CA LEU A 229 9.54 0.68 10.04
C LEU A 229 8.14 1.27 9.83
N HIS A 230 7.11 0.42 9.86
CA HIS A 230 5.73 0.86 9.63
C HIS A 230 5.26 1.96 10.55
N GLY A 231 5.71 1.97 11.80
CA GLY A 231 5.30 2.95 12.82
C GLY A 231 5.79 4.37 12.53
N ILE A 232 6.88 4.52 11.77
CA ILE A 232 7.45 5.83 11.44
C ILE A 232 6.61 6.58 10.39
N ARG A 233 5.80 5.88 9.59
CA ARG A 233 4.91 6.48 8.58
C ARG A 233 5.67 7.34 7.54
N PHE A 234 6.22 6.70 6.52
CA PHE A 234 6.90 7.44 5.44
C PHE A 234 6.88 6.68 4.12
N GLY A 235 6.78 7.43 3.05
CA GLY A 235 6.68 6.96 1.66
C GLY A 235 6.79 8.14 0.72
N TYR A 236 6.84 7.87 -0.58
CA TYR A 236 6.98 8.90 -1.58
C TYR A 236 6.26 8.52 -2.86
N LEU A 237 5.97 9.51 -3.68
CA LEU A 237 5.59 9.30 -5.07
C LEU A 237 6.63 9.91 -6.00
N VAL A 238 6.70 9.37 -7.21
CA VAL A 238 7.50 9.89 -8.33
C VAL A 238 6.56 10.20 -9.48
N ALA A 239 6.69 11.40 -10.04
CA ALA A 239 5.95 11.84 -11.21
C ALA A 239 6.74 12.93 -11.93
N ASN A 240 6.23 13.42 -13.06
CA ASN A 240 6.76 14.65 -13.64
C ASN A 240 6.70 15.83 -12.64
N PRO A 241 7.54 16.87 -12.79
CA PRO A 241 7.62 17.96 -11.82
C PRO A 241 6.31 18.70 -11.56
N ALA A 242 5.43 18.78 -12.56
CA ALA A 242 4.13 19.46 -12.42
C ALA A 242 3.18 18.65 -11.54
N LEU A 243 3.03 17.34 -11.78
CA LEU A 243 2.20 16.46 -10.96
C LEU A 243 2.75 16.32 -9.54
N ALA A 244 4.05 16.09 -9.39
CA ALA A 244 4.69 16.01 -8.08
C ALA A 244 4.54 17.33 -7.31
N GLY A 245 4.68 18.47 -8.00
CA GLY A 245 4.47 19.81 -7.43
C GLY A 245 3.05 20.04 -6.91
N ARG A 246 2.02 19.57 -7.64
CA ARG A 246 0.62 19.67 -7.20
C ARG A 246 0.36 18.91 -5.90
N ILE A 247 0.98 17.73 -5.72
CA ILE A 247 0.87 16.99 -4.48
C ILE A 247 1.63 17.70 -3.37
N ARG A 248 2.90 18.10 -3.61
CA ARG A 248 3.72 18.82 -2.62
C ARG A 248 3.05 20.07 -2.09
N SER A 249 2.35 20.84 -2.94
CA SER A 249 1.68 22.07 -2.51
C SER A 249 0.54 21.85 -1.51
N MET A 250 0.02 20.64 -1.39
CA MET A 250 -1.05 20.29 -0.44
C MET A 250 -0.53 19.65 0.84
N LEU A 251 0.73 19.22 0.87
CA LEU A 251 1.31 18.60 2.06
C LEU A 251 1.56 19.67 3.14
N PRO A 252 1.24 19.38 4.42
CA PRO A 252 1.52 20.30 5.51
C PRO A 252 3.01 20.68 5.63
N LYS A 253 3.28 21.83 6.25
CA LYS A 253 4.63 22.13 6.73
C LYS A 253 5.02 21.14 7.82
N TRP A 254 6.28 20.71 7.83
CA TRP A 254 6.78 19.66 8.75
C TRP A 254 5.93 18.38 8.69
N ASN A 255 5.45 18.02 7.49
CA ASN A 255 4.65 16.82 7.31
C ASN A 255 5.44 15.56 7.71
N LEU A 256 6.62 15.36 7.13
CA LEU A 256 7.50 14.26 7.53
C LEU A 256 7.93 14.44 8.98
N ASN A 257 7.97 13.35 9.74
CA ASN A 257 8.39 13.35 11.13
C ASN A 257 9.91 13.12 11.28
N SER A 258 10.46 13.49 12.44
CA SER A 258 11.90 13.43 12.75
C SER A 258 12.47 12.00 12.73
N PHE A 259 11.66 10.97 12.98
CA PHE A 259 12.10 9.58 12.80
C PHE A 259 12.30 9.24 11.31
N ALA A 260 11.41 9.70 10.43
CA ALA A 260 11.55 9.50 8.99
C ALA A 260 12.81 10.19 8.45
N GLU A 261 13.08 11.41 8.91
CA GLU A 261 14.35 12.10 8.63
C GLU A 261 15.54 11.26 9.07
N HIS A 262 15.61 10.89 10.35
CA HIS A 262 16.75 10.15 10.87
C HIS A 262 17.02 8.85 10.09
N VAL A 263 15.96 8.11 9.73
CA VAL A 263 16.08 6.90 8.91
C VAL A 263 16.62 7.22 7.51
N VAL A 264 16.11 8.26 6.83
CA VAL A 264 16.59 8.63 5.50
C VAL A 264 18.09 8.95 5.51
N PHE A 265 18.56 9.67 6.51
CA PHE A 265 19.98 10.02 6.66
C PHE A 265 20.85 8.81 7.04
N MET A 266 20.34 7.92 7.91
CA MET A 266 21.02 6.69 8.31
C MET A 266 21.30 5.75 7.13
N LEU A 267 20.41 5.72 6.12
CA LEU A 267 20.56 4.79 4.99
C LEU A 267 21.90 4.94 4.29
N LYS A 268 22.45 6.17 4.22
CA LYS A 268 23.72 6.45 3.53
C LYS A 268 24.85 5.54 4.00
N GLU A 269 24.85 5.22 5.30
CA GLU A 269 25.88 4.43 5.97
C GLU A 269 25.56 2.92 5.97
N HIS A 270 24.31 2.56 5.66
CA HIS A 270 23.76 1.22 5.88
C HIS A 270 23.10 0.58 4.64
N GLY A 271 23.48 1.06 3.45
CA GLY A 271 22.97 0.54 2.18
C GLY A 271 23.28 -0.95 1.95
N ALA A 272 24.41 -1.44 2.46
CA ALA A 272 24.81 -2.84 2.33
C ALA A 272 23.91 -3.78 3.14
N GLU A 273 23.64 -3.44 4.40
CA GLU A 273 22.75 -4.16 5.31
C GLU A 273 21.31 -4.13 4.77
N TYR A 274 20.87 -2.99 4.23
CA TYR A 274 19.57 -2.89 3.57
C TYR A 274 19.49 -3.86 2.38
N ALA A 275 20.47 -3.86 1.46
CA ALA A 275 20.48 -4.75 0.32
C ALA A 275 20.51 -6.24 0.74
N GLN A 276 21.31 -6.58 1.74
CA GLN A 276 21.39 -7.92 2.31
C GLN A 276 20.04 -8.36 2.91
N SER A 277 19.35 -7.46 3.62
CA SER A 277 18.05 -7.73 4.22
C SER A 277 17.01 -8.12 3.15
N LEU A 278 16.98 -7.43 2.01
CA LEU A 278 16.07 -7.73 0.89
C LEU A 278 16.38 -9.09 0.27
N GLN A 279 17.67 -9.41 0.06
CA GLN A 279 18.10 -10.72 -0.44
C GLN A 279 17.67 -11.85 0.50
N GLN A 280 17.76 -11.62 1.81
CA GLN A 280 17.31 -12.59 2.80
C GLN A 280 15.80 -12.80 2.76
N VAL A 281 15.00 -11.74 2.69
CA VAL A 281 13.53 -11.86 2.52
C VAL A 281 13.16 -12.62 1.23
N ARG A 282 13.84 -12.37 0.12
CA ARG A 282 13.60 -13.07 -1.16
C ARG A 282 13.86 -14.57 -1.04
N ARG A 283 14.98 -14.96 -0.42
CA ARG A 283 15.29 -16.37 -0.16
C ARG A 283 14.25 -17.01 0.75
N ASP A 284 13.91 -16.34 1.85
CA ASP A 284 12.96 -16.87 2.84
C ASP A 284 11.55 -17.00 2.24
N ARG A 285 11.17 -16.13 1.30
CA ARG A 285 9.91 -16.24 0.54
C ARG A 285 9.84 -17.57 -0.23
N LEU A 286 10.90 -17.94 -0.94
CA LEU A 286 10.96 -19.17 -1.71
C LEU A 286 10.92 -20.40 -0.79
N GLU A 287 11.67 -20.36 0.31
CA GLU A 287 11.71 -21.44 1.28
C GLU A 287 10.35 -21.63 1.98
N MET A 288 9.73 -20.53 2.42
CA MET A 288 8.39 -20.53 3.01
C MET A 288 7.33 -21.03 2.01
N ALA A 289 7.41 -20.64 0.74
CA ALA A 289 6.50 -21.13 -0.29
C ALA A 289 6.62 -22.65 -0.48
N SER A 290 7.85 -23.18 -0.48
CA SER A 290 8.10 -24.62 -0.56
C SER A 290 7.53 -25.37 0.64
N GLN A 291 7.73 -24.87 1.86
CA GLN A 291 7.21 -25.50 3.08
C GLN A 291 5.69 -25.49 3.14
N LEU A 292 5.04 -24.36 2.78
CA LEU A 292 3.59 -24.26 2.76
C LEU A 292 2.97 -25.15 1.67
N SER A 293 3.61 -25.25 0.50
CA SER A 293 3.12 -26.08 -0.61
C SER A 293 3.16 -27.59 -0.30
N ALA A 294 3.92 -28.00 0.72
CA ALA A 294 3.94 -29.39 1.18
C ALA A 294 2.70 -29.77 2.01
N LEU A 295 1.88 -28.80 2.46
CA LEU A 295 0.68 -29.07 3.25
C LEU A 295 -0.49 -29.52 2.34
N PRO A 296 -1.15 -30.67 2.62
CA PRO A 296 -2.17 -31.24 1.73
C PRO A 296 -3.37 -30.33 1.44
N GLY A 297 -3.64 -30.05 0.16
CA GLY A 297 -4.80 -29.24 -0.26
C GLY A 297 -4.63 -27.73 -0.08
N LEU A 298 -3.48 -27.28 0.39
CA LEU A 298 -3.09 -25.88 0.40
C LEU A 298 -2.56 -25.47 -0.98
N THR A 299 -2.98 -24.32 -1.50
CA THR A 299 -2.43 -23.76 -2.74
C THR A 299 -1.71 -22.46 -2.44
N VAL A 300 -0.44 -22.37 -2.80
CA VAL A 300 0.39 -21.16 -2.63
C VAL A 300 0.56 -20.49 -3.99
N TYR A 301 0.21 -19.21 -4.09
CA TYR A 301 0.40 -18.45 -5.33
C TYR A 301 1.81 -17.84 -5.38
N PRO A 302 2.47 -17.82 -6.56
CA PRO A 302 3.75 -17.15 -6.74
C PRO A 302 3.66 -15.67 -6.36
N SER A 303 4.72 -15.15 -5.73
CA SER A 303 4.74 -13.78 -5.24
C SER A 303 6.08 -13.11 -5.48
N GLN A 304 6.03 -11.82 -5.78
CA GLN A 304 7.16 -10.90 -5.86
C GLN A 304 7.15 -9.86 -4.72
N GLY A 305 6.19 -9.94 -3.79
CA GLY A 305 6.17 -9.17 -2.54
C GLY A 305 6.86 -9.91 -1.38
N ASN A 306 6.77 -9.38 -0.16
CA ASN A 306 7.24 -10.05 1.08
C ASN A 306 6.11 -10.81 1.80
N PHE A 307 5.21 -11.42 1.04
CA PHE A 307 4.09 -12.20 1.53
C PHE A 307 3.67 -13.23 0.49
N LEU A 308 2.93 -14.25 0.91
CA LEU A 308 2.36 -15.28 0.05
C LEU A 308 0.84 -15.27 0.19
N PHE A 309 0.15 -15.34 -0.94
CA PHE A 309 -1.28 -15.58 -0.95
C PHE A 309 -1.53 -17.08 -0.99
N VAL A 310 -2.40 -17.53 -0.12
CA VAL A 310 -2.59 -18.94 0.17
C VAL A 310 -4.07 -19.25 0.20
N ARG A 311 -4.47 -20.27 -0.55
CA ARG A 311 -5.82 -20.79 -0.53
C ARG A 311 -5.87 -22.05 0.32
N LEU A 312 -6.81 -22.06 1.25
CA LEU A 312 -7.06 -23.12 2.20
C LEU A 312 -7.71 -24.35 1.52
N PRO A 313 -7.54 -25.56 2.10
CA PRO A 313 -8.24 -26.76 1.64
C PRO A 313 -9.76 -26.57 1.59
N VAL A 314 -10.44 -27.41 0.82
CA VAL A 314 -11.91 -27.39 0.74
C VAL A 314 -12.49 -27.66 2.14
N GLY A 315 -13.48 -26.87 2.55
CA GLY A 315 -14.13 -26.95 3.87
C GLY A 315 -13.42 -26.20 4.99
N ALA A 316 -12.24 -25.63 4.76
CA ALA A 316 -11.57 -24.77 5.72
C ALA A 316 -11.95 -23.29 5.52
N GLU A 317 -12.37 -22.65 6.61
CA GLU A 317 -12.74 -21.22 6.64
C GLU A 317 -11.60 -20.38 7.24
N GLY A 318 -11.19 -19.32 6.55
CA GLY A 318 -10.03 -18.51 6.94
C GLY A 318 -10.19 -17.79 8.26
N THR A 319 -11.42 -17.40 8.63
CA THR A 319 -11.68 -16.78 9.95
C THR A 319 -11.49 -17.79 11.07
N VAL A 320 -11.94 -19.04 10.87
CA VAL A 320 -11.75 -20.14 11.81
C VAL A 320 -10.27 -20.50 11.92
N VAL A 321 -9.56 -20.60 10.80
CA VAL A 321 -8.11 -20.86 10.80
C VAL A 321 -7.38 -19.73 11.52
N ARG A 322 -7.68 -18.47 11.24
CA ARG A 322 -7.10 -17.31 11.93
C ARG A 322 -7.31 -17.37 13.43
N ASP A 323 -8.55 -17.59 13.87
CA ASP A 323 -8.91 -17.58 15.29
C ASP A 323 -8.20 -18.74 16.03
N ARG A 324 -8.12 -19.92 15.43
CA ARG A 324 -7.39 -21.07 16.00
C ARG A 324 -5.89 -20.87 16.00
N MET A 325 -5.29 -20.36 14.93
CA MET A 325 -3.86 -20.01 14.89
C MET A 325 -3.49 -19.01 15.98
N LEU A 326 -4.34 -18.01 16.22
CA LEU A 326 -4.10 -17.00 17.24
C LEU A 326 -4.27 -17.57 18.65
N THR A 327 -5.33 -18.33 18.90
CA THR A 327 -5.66 -18.82 20.25
C THR A 327 -4.88 -20.07 20.68
N GLU A 328 -4.61 -20.99 19.75
CA GLU A 328 -3.91 -22.26 20.01
C GLU A 328 -2.39 -22.14 19.84
N HIS A 329 -1.93 -21.26 18.94
CA HIS A 329 -0.51 -21.18 18.56
C HIS A 329 0.15 -19.80 18.77
N ARG A 330 -0.64 -18.79 19.16
CA ARG A 330 -0.20 -17.38 19.27
C ARG A 330 0.41 -16.86 17.97
N ILE A 331 -0.23 -17.18 16.84
CA ILE A 331 0.17 -16.74 15.51
C ILE A 331 -0.97 -15.96 14.87
N LEU A 332 -0.71 -14.70 14.52
CA LEU A 332 -1.67 -13.86 13.83
C LEU A 332 -1.48 -13.97 12.31
N VAL A 333 -2.50 -14.44 11.59
CA VAL A 333 -2.51 -14.51 10.12
C VAL A 333 -3.52 -13.53 9.52
N ARG A 334 -3.27 -13.05 8.29
CA ARG A 334 -4.24 -12.19 7.59
C ARG A 334 -5.23 -13.02 6.78
N GLU A 335 -6.40 -13.22 7.33
CA GLU A 335 -7.58 -13.68 6.57
C GLU A 335 -7.95 -12.65 5.48
N CYS A 336 -8.38 -13.09 4.30
CA CYS A 336 -8.62 -12.21 3.14
C CYS A 336 -10.05 -12.29 2.57
N GLY A 337 -11.03 -12.85 3.28
CA GLY A 337 -12.43 -12.89 2.84
C GLY A 337 -13.14 -11.55 2.93
N ASN A 338 -12.63 -10.60 3.73
CA ASN A 338 -13.11 -9.21 3.71
C ASN A 338 -12.47 -8.33 2.63
N LYS A 339 -11.61 -8.87 1.77
CA LYS A 339 -11.12 -8.15 0.58
C LYS A 339 -12.09 -8.36 -0.57
N ILE A 340 -12.52 -7.26 -1.19
CA ILE A 340 -13.31 -7.29 -2.43
C ILE A 340 -12.52 -8.10 -3.48
N GLY A 341 -13.20 -9.02 -4.18
CA GLY A 341 -12.58 -9.93 -5.15
C GLY A 341 -11.87 -11.15 -4.56
N SER A 342 -11.99 -11.40 -3.26
CA SER A 342 -11.44 -12.57 -2.56
C SER A 342 -12.55 -13.35 -1.83
N SER A 343 -12.22 -14.49 -1.24
CA SER A 343 -13.16 -15.30 -0.44
C SER A 343 -12.56 -15.69 0.91
N SER A 344 -13.41 -16.20 1.81
CA SER A 344 -13.00 -16.66 3.14
C SER A 344 -11.98 -17.79 3.12
N ARG A 345 -11.79 -18.46 1.98
CA ARG A 345 -10.77 -19.51 1.79
C ARG A 345 -9.35 -18.99 1.61
N PHE A 346 -9.13 -17.68 1.59
CA PHE A 346 -7.82 -17.10 1.34
C PHE A 346 -7.19 -16.48 2.58
N LEU A 347 -5.90 -16.72 2.73
CA LEU A 347 -5.01 -16.05 3.67
C LEU A 347 -3.90 -15.33 2.90
N ARG A 348 -3.38 -14.25 3.49
CA ARG A 348 -2.09 -13.66 3.13
C ARG A 348 -1.14 -13.86 4.30
N LEU A 349 0.00 -14.49 4.05
CA LEU A 349 1.00 -14.82 5.07
C LEU A 349 2.30 -14.07 4.76
N VAL A 350 2.72 -13.21 5.68
CA VAL A 350 3.94 -12.41 5.53
C VAL A 350 5.18 -13.29 5.66
N VAL A 351 6.21 -13.00 4.87
CA VAL A 351 7.49 -13.72 4.94
C VAL A 351 8.20 -13.34 6.24
N ARG A 352 8.64 -14.37 6.98
CA ARG A 352 9.24 -14.25 8.31
C ARG A 352 10.49 -15.15 8.41
N PRO A 353 11.34 -14.96 9.44
CA PRO A 353 12.46 -15.86 9.68
C PRO A 353 12.05 -17.32 9.86
N GLN A 354 12.95 -18.25 9.51
CA GLN A 354 12.65 -19.69 9.49
C GLN A 354 12.16 -20.27 10.82
N VAL A 355 12.56 -19.68 11.96
CA VAL A 355 12.04 -20.07 13.27
C VAL A 355 10.53 -19.82 13.38
N ASP A 356 10.04 -18.71 12.85
CA ASP A 356 8.62 -18.36 12.84
C ASP A 356 7.87 -19.16 11.79
N VAL A 357 8.45 -19.35 10.60
CA VAL A 357 7.85 -20.13 9.51
C VAL A 357 7.62 -21.58 9.95
N ARG A 358 8.58 -22.21 10.64
CA ARG A 358 8.39 -23.56 11.20
C ARG A 358 7.24 -23.64 12.19
N ARG A 359 7.07 -22.61 13.04
CA ARG A 359 5.93 -22.50 13.96
C ARG A 359 4.61 -22.33 13.21
N LEU A 360 4.59 -21.50 12.16
CA LEU A 360 3.43 -21.32 11.29
C LEU A 360 3.01 -22.63 10.62
N VAL A 361 3.95 -23.34 9.98
CA VAL A 361 3.68 -24.58 9.25
C VAL A 361 3.16 -25.66 10.20
N SER A 362 3.80 -25.86 11.36
CA SER A 362 3.33 -26.82 12.36
C SER A 362 1.95 -26.44 12.94
N GLY A 363 1.70 -25.15 13.18
CA GLY A 363 0.39 -24.67 13.63
C GLY A 363 -0.70 -24.90 12.57
N LEU A 364 -0.43 -24.59 11.30
CA LEU A 364 -1.36 -24.84 10.21
C LEU A 364 -1.64 -26.33 10.05
N GLU A 365 -0.64 -27.20 10.18
CA GLU A 365 -0.81 -28.65 10.12
C GLU A 365 -1.77 -29.15 11.22
N GLN A 366 -1.60 -28.67 12.46
CA GLN A 366 -2.48 -29.03 13.58
C GLN A 366 -3.89 -28.43 13.43
N VAL A 367 -4.01 -27.19 12.97
CA VAL A 367 -5.30 -26.53 12.79
C VAL A 367 -6.10 -27.15 11.63
N LEU A 368 -5.44 -27.50 10.53
CA LEU A 368 -6.10 -28.02 9.33
C LEU A 368 -6.31 -29.53 9.36
N TYR A 369 -5.39 -30.30 9.93
CA TYR A 369 -5.39 -31.77 9.85
C TYR A 369 -5.33 -32.48 11.21
N GLY A 370 -5.04 -31.76 12.29
CA GLY A 370 -5.08 -32.30 13.64
C GLY A 370 -6.49 -32.80 13.95
N SER A 371 -6.66 -34.12 13.93
CA SER A 371 -7.96 -34.77 14.09
C SER A 371 -8.65 -34.24 15.33
N ARG A 372 -9.91 -33.79 15.19
CA ARG A 372 -10.83 -33.73 16.32
C ARG A 372 -10.91 -35.16 16.87
N ARG A 373 -10.24 -35.45 17.98
CA ARG A 373 -10.71 -36.50 18.89
C ARG A 373 -12.09 -36.05 19.37
N GLY A 374 -13.14 -36.39 18.63
CA GLY A 374 -14.54 -36.20 19.05
C GLY A 374 -15.47 -35.40 18.14
N ALA A 375 -15.26 -35.31 16.82
CA ALA A 375 -16.40 -35.01 15.94
C ALA A 375 -16.44 -35.99 14.78
N ALA A 376 -17.48 -36.81 14.79
CA ALA A 376 -17.98 -37.47 13.60
C ALA A 376 -18.05 -36.44 12.47
N VAL A 377 -17.59 -36.87 11.29
CA VAL A 377 -17.91 -36.25 10.01
C VAL A 377 -19.42 -35.96 10.02
N PRO A 378 -19.88 -34.70 9.90
CA PRO A 378 -21.28 -34.48 9.62
C PRO A 378 -21.52 -35.07 8.23
N GLU A 379 -22.41 -36.05 8.14
CA GLU A 379 -23.03 -36.42 6.87
C GLU A 379 -23.49 -35.14 6.16
N LEU A 380 -23.41 -35.17 4.83
CA LEU A 380 -23.93 -34.16 3.92
C LEU A 380 -25.41 -33.88 4.23
N GLY A 381 -25.64 -32.95 5.15
CA GLY A 381 -26.95 -32.37 5.42
C GLY A 381 -27.29 -31.41 4.29
N THR A 382 -28.14 -31.87 3.37
CA THR A 382 -28.88 -31.01 2.46
C THR A 382 -29.64 -29.95 3.27
N GLY A 383 -29.26 -28.69 3.09
CA GLY A 383 -30.07 -27.54 3.50
C GLY A 383 -29.59 -26.82 4.76
N THR A 384 -28.62 -25.93 4.61
CA THR A 384 -28.64 -24.63 5.31
C THR A 384 -28.12 -23.57 4.35
N SER A 385 -29.01 -22.67 3.94
CA SER A 385 -28.70 -21.49 3.14
C SER A 385 -27.99 -20.48 4.03
N TYR A 386 -26.68 -20.28 3.86
CA TYR A 386 -25.97 -19.14 4.45
C TYR A 386 -24.99 -18.52 3.46
N SER A 387 -25.13 -17.20 3.35
CA SER A 387 -24.49 -16.30 2.39
C SER A 387 -22.97 -16.37 2.51
N SER A 388 -22.32 -16.93 1.50
CA SER A 388 -20.93 -16.63 1.23
C SER A 388 -20.78 -15.12 1.01
N GLY A 389 -19.68 -14.54 1.50
CA GLY A 389 -19.32 -13.15 1.19
C GLY A 389 -19.24 -12.87 -0.32
N THR A 390 -19.16 -13.91 -1.15
CA THR A 390 -19.28 -13.82 -2.61
C THR A 390 -20.57 -13.14 -3.04
N ALA A 391 -21.74 -13.42 -2.45
CA ALA A 391 -22.99 -12.77 -2.89
C ALA A 391 -23.09 -11.28 -2.53
N ALA A 392 -22.32 -10.81 -1.55
CA ALA A 392 -22.22 -9.39 -1.17
C ALA A 392 -21.12 -8.69 -1.98
N VAL A 393 -20.02 -9.39 -2.27
CA VAL A 393 -18.94 -8.91 -3.15
C VAL A 393 -19.40 -8.86 -4.60
N ASP A 394 -20.09 -9.88 -5.12
CA ASP A 394 -20.69 -9.90 -6.45
C ASP A 394 -21.77 -8.83 -6.57
N ARG A 395 -22.56 -8.60 -5.51
CA ARG A 395 -23.51 -7.48 -5.46
C ARG A 395 -22.78 -6.14 -5.50
N LEU A 396 -21.79 -5.92 -4.64
CA LEU A 396 -21.03 -4.67 -4.63
C LEU A 396 -20.33 -4.41 -5.96
N VAL A 397 -19.68 -5.42 -6.54
CA VAL A 397 -19.07 -5.38 -7.87
C VAL A 397 -20.14 -5.10 -8.93
N SER A 398 -21.34 -5.70 -8.85
CA SER A 398 -22.42 -5.43 -9.79
C SER A 398 -23.06 -4.04 -9.64
N GLU A 399 -23.17 -3.54 -8.40
CA GLU A 399 -23.76 -2.25 -8.04
C GLU A 399 -22.83 -1.10 -8.41
N THR A 400 -21.51 -1.28 -8.27
CA THR A 400 -20.51 -0.31 -8.75
C THR A 400 -20.28 -0.40 -10.26
N ASN A 401 -20.52 -1.56 -10.89
CA ASN A 401 -20.31 -1.79 -12.32
C ASN A 401 -21.56 -1.53 -13.22
N GLY A 402 -22.72 -1.12 -12.71
CA GLY A 402 -23.89 -0.74 -13.54
C GLY A 402 -23.89 0.76 -13.89
N ALA A 403 -23.72 1.19 -15.16
CA ALA A 403 -24.77 1.16 -16.20
C ALA A 403 -24.24 1.00 -17.65
N GLY A 404 -24.97 0.22 -18.48
CA GLY A 404 -24.83 0.01 -19.95
C GLY A 404 -23.74 -0.99 -20.35
N VAL A 405 -23.92 -2.03 -21.19
CA VAL A 405 -24.71 -2.26 -22.42
C VAL A 405 -24.94 -3.80 -22.56
N PRO A 406 -26.04 -4.29 -23.18
CA PRO A 406 -26.30 -5.73 -23.32
C PRO A 406 -25.64 -6.36 -24.56
N GLY A 407 -25.08 -7.56 -24.36
CA GLY A 407 -25.06 -8.64 -25.35
C GLY A 407 -23.76 -8.86 -26.12
N LEU A 408 -23.10 -10.00 -25.85
CA LEU A 408 -22.42 -10.84 -26.85
C LEU A 408 -21.92 -12.14 -26.16
N ALA A 409 -22.78 -13.16 -26.11
CA ALA A 409 -22.35 -14.56 -25.96
C ALA A 409 -23.50 -15.51 -26.30
N ALA A 410 -23.63 -15.88 -27.58
CA ALA A 410 -24.22 -17.15 -27.97
C ALA A 410 -23.86 -17.46 -29.43
N GLN A 411 -22.85 -18.33 -29.63
CA GLN A 411 -22.78 -19.37 -30.67
C GLN A 411 -21.32 -19.79 -30.90
N ALA A 412 -21.00 -21.05 -30.58
CA ALA A 412 -20.12 -21.91 -31.39
C ALA A 412 -19.93 -23.27 -30.70
N LEU A 413 -20.92 -24.17 -30.80
CA LEU A 413 -20.67 -25.62 -30.78
C LEU A 413 -21.77 -26.28 -31.61
N GLY A 414 -21.41 -26.75 -32.81
CA GLY A 414 -22.27 -27.54 -33.67
C GLY A 414 -21.55 -27.98 -34.94
N ALA A 415 -21.15 -29.26 -34.99
CA ALA A 415 -20.78 -29.96 -36.22
C ALA A 415 -21.16 -31.44 -36.10
N GLY A 416 -22.02 -31.91 -37.01
CA GLY A 416 -22.28 -33.34 -37.27
C GLY A 416 -23.74 -33.64 -37.66
N PRO A 417 -24.03 -34.44 -38.71
CA PRO A 417 -25.11 -34.14 -39.67
C PRO A 417 -26.32 -35.12 -39.71
N ALA A 418 -27.48 -34.57 -40.15
CA ALA A 418 -28.60 -35.04 -41.03
C ALA A 418 -29.04 -36.55 -41.10
N PRO A 419 -30.18 -36.93 -41.73
CA PRO A 419 -31.35 -36.19 -42.29
C PRO A 419 -32.71 -36.70 -41.70
N VAL A 420 -33.92 -36.21 -42.04
CA VAL A 420 -34.79 -36.57 -43.20
C VAL A 420 -36.14 -35.81 -43.08
N ALA A 421 -36.66 -35.32 -44.23
CA ALA A 421 -38.05 -35.01 -44.67
C ALA A 421 -39.13 -34.52 -43.67
N GLY A 422 -40.04 -33.60 -43.97
CA GLY A 422 -40.42 -32.94 -45.22
C GLY A 422 -41.68 -32.07 -45.04
N THR A 423 -41.95 -31.26 -46.06
CA THR A 423 -43.27 -30.74 -46.51
C THR A 423 -44.14 -29.86 -45.58
N GLY A 424 -44.45 -28.64 -46.06
CA GLY A 424 -45.83 -28.14 -46.05
C GLY A 424 -46.13 -26.84 -45.29
N MET A 425 -46.07 -25.71 -46.00
CA MET A 425 -46.82 -24.45 -45.73
C MET A 425 -48.36 -24.69 -45.85
N PRO A 426 -49.31 -23.81 -45.40
CA PRO A 426 -49.23 -22.34 -45.41
C PRO A 426 -49.97 -21.51 -44.30
N LEU A 427 -49.71 -20.19 -44.38
CA LEU A 427 -50.38 -18.98 -43.85
C LEU A 427 -51.88 -18.83 -44.26
N PRO A 428 -52.62 -17.70 -44.02
CA PRO A 428 -52.75 -16.71 -42.92
C PRO A 428 -54.24 -16.26 -42.65
N ALA A 429 -54.41 -15.12 -41.94
CA ALA A 429 -55.55 -14.16 -41.91
C ALA A 429 -56.57 -14.30 -40.75
N ALA A 430 -57.30 -13.27 -40.29
CA ALA A 430 -57.18 -11.82 -40.15
C ALA A 430 -58.41 -11.34 -39.32
N ALA A 431 -58.30 -10.14 -38.72
CA ALA A 431 -59.38 -9.18 -38.39
C ALA A 431 -60.36 -9.39 -37.20
N SER A 432 -60.09 -8.62 -36.13
CA SER A 432 -60.89 -7.68 -35.29
C SER A 432 -62.43 -7.60 -35.44
N PRO A 433 -63.22 -7.23 -34.38
CA PRO A 433 -63.29 -5.82 -33.93
C PRO A 433 -63.57 -5.54 -32.43
N ALA A 434 -63.62 -4.23 -32.17
CA ALA A 434 -63.61 -3.41 -30.96
C ALA A 434 -64.80 -3.49 -29.98
N GLY A 435 -64.55 -2.92 -28.79
CA GLY A 435 -65.52 -2.43 -27.79
C GLY A 435 -65.02 -2.78 -26.40
N GLY A 436 -64.58 -1.89 -25.50
CA GLY A 436 -64.90 -0.49 -25.28
C GLY A 436 -65.11 -0.36 -23.76
N GLY A 437 -64.13 0.14 -23.02
CA GLY A 437 -64.23 0.27 -21.56
C GLY A 437 -62.88 0.55 -20.90
N MET A 438 -62.65 1.81 -20.56
CA MET A 438 -61.54 2.30 -19.73
C MET A 438 -61.56 1.66 -18.34
N PRO A 439 -60.39 1.44 -17.71
CA PRO A 439 -60.26 1.62 -16.27
C PRO A 439 -59.22 2.69 -15.93
N MET A 440 -59.74 3.74 -15.28
CA MET A 440 -59.01 4.74 -14.50
C MET A 440 -58.33 4.08 -13.26
N PRO A 441 -57.37 4.77 -12.62
CA PRO A 441 -56.27 4.13 -11.90
C PRO A 441 -56.67 3.58 -10.54
N ALA A 442 -56.03 2.47 -10.16
CA ALA A 442 -56.17 1.87 -8.84
C ALA A 442 -55.72 2.84 -7.74
N ALA A 443 -56.57 2.93 -6.71
CA ALA A 443 -56.47 3.83 -5.57
C ALA A 443 -55.17 3.65 -4.78
N ALA A 444 -54.62 4.79 -4.35
CA ALA A 444 -53.52 4.91 -3.42
C ALA A 444 -53.80 4.20 -2.10
N GLN A 445 -52.86 3.40 -1.63
CA GLN A 445 -52.84 2.88 -0.27
C GLN A 445 -52.43 4.00 0.70
N PRO A 446 -53.05 4.10 1.89
CA PRO A 446 -52.79 5.19 2.82
C PRO A 446 -51.40 5.05 3.47
N SER A 447 -50.62 6.12 3.36
CA SER A 447 -49.40 6.32 4.14
C SER A 447 -49.72 6.32 5.64
N PRO A 448 -48.89 5.70 6.51
CA PRO A 448 -49.07 5.79 7.94
C PRO A 448 -48.81 7.23 8.42
N VAL A 449 -49.74 7.77 9.21
CA VAL A 449 -49.65 9.08 9.86
C VAL A 449 -48.47 9.08 10.84
N PRO A 450 -47.60 10.10 10.85
CA PRO A 450 -46.54 10.21 11.86
C PRO A 450 -47.16 10.47 13.24
N ALA A 451 -46.72 9.70 14.24
CA ALA A 451 -47.11 9.92 15.64
C ALA A 451 -46.68 11.31 16.13
N PRO A 452 -47.44 11.96 17.03
CA PRO A 452 -47.07 13.27 17.56
C PRO A 452 -45.78 13.18 18.38
N ALA A 453 -44.91 14.17 18.20
CA ALA A 453 -43.67 14.31 18.94
C ALA A 453 -43.95 14.32 20.46
N PRO A 454 -43.13 13.64 21.29
CA PRO A 454 -43.27 13.74 22.73
C PRO A 454 -42.94 15.17 23.18
N ALA A 455 -43.75 15.71 24.10
CA ALA A 455 -43.50 16.98 24.76
C ALA A 455 -42.12 16.96 25.46
N PRO A 456 -41.42 18.10 25.56
CA PRO A 456 -40.13 18.16 26.23
C PRO A 456 -40.29 17.78 27.70
N VAL A 457 -39.64 16.69 28.10
CA VAL A 457 -39.47 16.32 29.50
C VAL A 457 -38.59 17.40 30.14
N PRO A 458 -38.96 17.99 31.29
CA PRO A 458 -38.08 18.91 31.99
C PRO A 458 -36.78 18.16 32.33
N MET A 459 -35.63 18.74 32.01
CA MET A 459 -34.36 18.21 32.50
C MET A 459 -34.43 18.13 34.02
N GLN A 460 -34.37 16.91 34.56
CA GLN A 460 -33.99 16.73 35.95
C GLN A 460 -32.57 17.25 36.09
N VAL A 461 -32.43 18.35 36.83
CA VAL A 461 -31.14 18.81 37.34
C VAL A 461 -30.49 17.62 38.04
N PRO A 462 -29.24 17.25 37.73
CA PRO A 462 -28.53 16.25 38.53
C PRO A 462 -28.58 16.70 39.99
N ALA A 463 -29.00 15.82 40.89
CA ALA A 463 -28.79 16.04 42.31
C ALA A 463 -27.32 16.41 42.52
N GLN A 464 -27.06 17.51 43.23
CA GLN A 464 -25.71 17.91 43.62
C GLN A 464 -25.01 16.69 44.22
N MET A 465 -23.88 16.29 43.64
CA MET A 465 -22.97 15.39 44.32
C MET A 465 -22.66 15.98 45.71
N PRO A 466 -22.62 15.17 46.78
CA PRO A 466 -22.13 15.66 48.06
C PRO A 466 -20.73 16.22 47.82
N ALA A 467 -20.46 17.41 48.36
CA ALA A 467 -19.17 18.06 48.26
C ALA A 467 -18.06 17.07 48.65
N PRO A 468 -16.95 16.98 47.90
CA PRO A 468 -15.81 16.19 48.33
C PRO A 468 -15.40 16.69 49.72
N ALA A 469 -15.23 15.77 50.66
CA ALA A 469 -14.67 16.08 51.98
C ALA A 469 -13.38 16.89 51.78
N GLN A 470 -13.28 18.03 52.46
CA GLN A 470 -12.07 18.83 52.46
C GLN A 470 -10.92 18.00 53.04
N PHE A 471 -10.06 17.49 52.16
CA PHE A 471 -8.75 17.04 52.58
C PHE A 471 -8.00 18.25 53.14
N PRO A 472 -7.31 18.13 54.29
CA PRO A 472 -6.56 19.25 54.84
C PRO A 472 -5.49 19.68 53.84
N VAL A 473 -5.53 20.96 53.47
CA VAL A 473 -4.53 21.62 52.66
C VAL A 473 -3.21 21.56 53.44
N GLN A 474 -2.28 20.69 53.01
CA GLN A 474 -0.91 20.78 53.46
C GLN A 474 -0.31 22.07 52.89
N GLN A 475 0.16 22.94 53.78
CA GLN A 475 0.92 24.13 53.39
C GLN A 475 2.14 23.71 52.54
N PRO A 476 2.47 24.45 51.46
CA PRO A 476 3.71 24.21 50.74
C PRO A 476 4.90 24.45 51.68
N PRO A 477 5.92 23.57 51.68
CA PRO A 477 7.12 23.81 52.48
C PRO A 477 7.81 25.09 51.98
N ALA A 478 8.33 25.87 52.93
CA ALA A 478 9.13 27.07 52.64
C ALA A 478 10.32 26.72 51.72
N PRO A 479 10.72 27.61 50.79
CA PRO A 479 11.82 27.34 49.88
C PRO A 479 13.11 27.11 50.66
N GLN A 480 13.66 25.90 50.56
CA GLN A 480 15.00 25.59 51.04
C GLN A 480 16.03 26.29 50.15
N GLN A 481 16.93 27.05 50.77
CA GLN A 481 18.07 27.68 50.12
C GLN A 481 19.01 26.60 49.55
N VAL A 482 19.24 26.62 48.24
CA VAL A 482 20.26 25.79 47.59
C VAL A 482 21.64 26.42 47.83
N PRO A 483 22.67 25.66 48.24
CA PRO A 483 24.02 26.20 48.43
C PRO A 483 24.66 26.60 47.10
N VAL A 484 25.35 27.74 47.11
CA VAL A 484 26.15 28.28 46.00
C VAL A 484 27.39 27.39 45.77
N PRO A 485 27.62 26.84 44.56
CA PRO A 485 28.92 26.29 44.19
C PRO A 485 29.91 27.42 43.87
N ALA A 486 31.10 27.33 44.45
CA ALA A 486 32.19 28.28 44.31
C ALA A 486 32.71 28.41 42.87
N ALA A 487 33.15 29.62 42.54
CA ALA A 487 33.72 30.02 41.27
C ALA A 487 35.15 29.51 41.06
N ALA A 488 35.42 29.03 39.84
CA ALA A 488 36.73 28.99 39.17
C ALA A 488 36.46 28.53 37.71
N ALA A 489 37.08 29.00 36.64
CA ALA A 489 37.93 30.14 36.33
C ALA A 489 37.73 30.42 34.83
N MET A 490 37.90 31.68 34.39
CA MET A 490 37.63 32.13 33.02
C MET A 490 38.55 31.48 31.97
N PRO A 491 38.01 31.00 30.82
CA PRO A 491 38.81 30.82 29.62
C PRO A 491 39.01 32.16 28.90
N ALA A 492 40.25 32.39 28.46
CA ALA A 492 40.69 33.56 27.72
C ALA A 492 39.97 33.75 26.36
N PRO A 493 39.86 34.98 25.85
CA PRO A 493 39.12 35.28 24.62
C PRO A 493 39.82 34.74 23.37
N ALA A 494 39.03 34.14 22.47
CA ALA A 494 39.48 33.76 21.12
C ALA A 494 39.69 35.01 20.24
N PRO A 495 40.68 34.99 19.32
CA PRO A 495 41.10 36.16 18.56
C PRO A 495 40.10 36.59 17.48
N VAL A 496 40.05 37.90 17.27
CA VAL A 496 39.25 38.62 16.26
C VAL A 496 39.75 38.27 14.84
N PRO A 497 38.87 37.98 13.86
CA PRO A 497 39.31 37.83 12.48
C PRO A 497 39.78 39.18 11.90
N VAL A 498 41.01 39.17 11.41
CA VAL A 498 41.67 40.28 10.71
C VAL A 498 41.00 40.53 9.36
N GLN A 499 40.65 41.80 9.08
CA GLN A 499 40.18 42.24 7.77
C GLN A 499 41.25 42.04 6.69
N ALA A 500 40.92 41.34 5.61
CA ALA A 500 41.74 41.29 4.40
C ALA A 500 41.54 42.58 3.57
N PRO A 501 42.58 43.08 2.88
CA PRO A 501 42.56 44.39 2.24
C PRO A 501 41.74 44.45 0.95
N VAL A 502 41.15 45.62 0.74
CA VAL A 502 40.40 46.06 -0.45
C VAL A 502 41.35 46.27 -1.64
N PRO A 503 41.04 45.78 -2.85
CA PRO A 503 41.62 46.31 -4.08
C PRO A 503 40.78 47.47 -4.66
N ALA A 504 41.44 48.56 -5.02
CA ALA A 504 40.87 49.73 -5.71
C ALA A 504 40.72 49.50 -7.25
N PRO A 505 39.96 50.34 -7.98
CA PRO A 505 39.17 49.91 -9.15
C PRO A 505 39.71 50.36 -10.53
N ALA A 506 39.22 49.71 -11.60
CA ALA A 506 39.11 50.19 -12.99
C ALA A 506 38.24 49.20 -13.79
N ALA A 507 37.41 49.51 -14.78
CA ALA A 507 36.86 50.74 -15.36
C ALA A 507 35.58 50.35 -16.13
N ALA A 508 34.73 51.32 -16.42
CA ALA A 508 33.37 51.17 -16.94
C ALA A 508 33.25 50.85 -18.44
N ALA A 509 32.14 50.21 -18.83
CA ALA A 509 31.45 50.44 -20.10
C ALA A 509 29.93 50.20 -19.94
N ALA A 510 29.13 51.09 -20.53
CA ALA A 510 27.68 51.29 -20.36
C ALA A 510 26.81 50.48 -21.36
N PRO A 511 25.46 50.50 -21.27
CA PRO A 511 24.55 49.47 -21.80
C PRO A 511 23.81 49.83 -23.11
N THR A 512 23.12 48.85 -23.72
CA THR A 512 22.05 49.04 -24.75
C THR A 512 21.12 47.79 -24.79
N PRO A 513 19.83 47.87 -25.25
CA PRO A 513 18.66 47.39 -24.49
C PRO A 513 17.75 46.40 -25.32
N PRO A 514 16.42 46.15 -25.08
CA PRO A 514 15.85 44.79 -25.00
C PRO A 514 14.92 44.35 -26.16
N GLY A 515 14.62 43.04 -26.24
CA GLY A 515 13.56 42.47 -27.10
C GLY A 515 13.33 40.94 -26.93
N VAL A 516 12.08 40.53 -26.76
CA VAL A 516 11.53 39.14 -26.72
C VAL A 516 10.52 39.05 -27.90
N PRO A 517 10.06 37.89 -28.47
CA PRO A 517 10.07 36.54 -27.89
C PRO A 517 10.23 35.30 -28.84
N ALA A 518 10.29 34.13 -28.19
CA ALA A 518 9.59 32.85 -28.51
C ALA A 518 10.34 31.63 -29.08
N ARG A 519 9.99 30.48 -28.47
CA ARG A 519 10.03 29.07 -28.93
C ARG A 519 11.37 28.34 -29.03
N GLY A 520 11.46 27.23 -28.30
CA GLY A 520 12.40 26.15 -28.59
C GLY A 520 12.58 25.20 -27.40
N GLY A 521 11.79 24.12 -27.35
CA GLY A 521 11.94 23.06 -26.36
C GLY A 521 13.31 22.40 -26.43
N LEU A 522 13.80 21.94 -25.28
CA LEU A 522 15.02 21.16 -25.15
C LEU A 522 14.88 19.85 -25.92
N THR A 523 15.85 19.53 -26.77
CA THR A 523 15.91 18.27 -27.53
C THR A 523 16.74 17.23 -26.79
N ALA A 524 16.40 15.95 -27.01
CA ALA A 524 16.89 14.76 -26.31
C ALA A 524 18.39 14.42 -26.49
N ALA A 525 19.23 15.37 -26.90
CA ALA A 525 20.66 15.16 -27.16
C ALA A 525 21.60 15.68 -26.05
N GLN A 526 21.08 16.33 -25.00
CA GLN A 526 21.91 16.86 -23.90
C GLN A 526 21.97 15.95 -22.65
N VAL A 527 21.56 14.68 -22.77
CA VAL A 527 21.64 13.67 -21.68
C VAL A 527 22.51 12.47 -22.05
N ARG A 528 23.31 12.53 -23.13
CA ARG A 528 24.30 11.47 -23.43
C ARG A 528 25.63 12.03 -23.93
N GLY A 529 26.66 11.89 -23.10
CA GLY A 529 28.07 11.86 -23.49
C GLY A 529 28.79 10.90 -22.52
N MET A 530 29.73 10.04 -22.90
CA MET A 530 30.50 9.90 -24.14
C MET A 530 30.94 8.42 -24.27
N THR A 531 30.96 7.88 -25.48
CA THR A 531 31.63 6.61 -25.82
C THR A 531 32.83 6.89 -26.73
N ALA A 532 33.98 6.28 -26.45
CA ALA A 532 35.16 6.18 -27.32
C ALA A 532 35.92 4.86 -27.02
N PRO A 533 36.71 4.31 -27.96
CA PRO A 533 36.54 2.92 -28.44
C PRO A 533 37.57 1.88 -27.92
N ALA A 534 37.30 0.62 -28.30
CA ALA A 534 37.85 -0.65 -27.81
C ALA A 534 39.23 -1.10 -28.35
N THR A 535 39.92 -1.98 -27.61
CA THR A 535 40.74 -3.13 -28.07
C THR A 535 41.09 -4.07 -26.86
N PRO A 536 41.52 -5.35 -27.02
CA PRO A 536 40.84 -6.48 -26.36
C PRO A 536 41.67 -7.38 -25.39
N ALA A 537 40.91 -8.20 -24.62
CA ALA A 537 41.21 -9.48 -23.93
C ALA A 537 41.72 -9.46 -22.46
N PRO A 538 41.56 -10.56 -21.67
CA PRO A 538 40.55 -11.64 -21.69
C PRO A 538 39.73 -11.75 -20.36
N ALA A 539 38.72 -12.63 -20.39
CA ALA A 539 37.70 -12.85 -19.38
C ALA A 539 38.20 -13.31 -18.00
N THR A 540 37.65 -12.70 -16.94
CA THR A 540 37.24 -13.35 -15.67
C THR A 540 36.44 -12.36 -14.83
N GLY A 541 35.28 -12.79 -14.30
CA GLY A 541 34.58 -12.10 -13.20
C GLY A 541 33.27 -11.41 -13.59
N LEU A 542 32.19 -12.19 -13.78
CA LEU A 542 30.84 -11.66 -13.76
C LEU A 542 30.51 -11.23 -12.32
N SER A 543 30.53 -9.93 -12.06
CA SER A 543 30.00 -9.33 -10.85
C SER A 543 28.50 -9.05 -11.06
N PRO A 544 27.60 -9.44 -10.15
CA PRO A 544 26.18 -9.14 -10.29
C PRO A 544 25.93 -7.64 -10.06
N ALA A 545 25.48 -6.94 -11.08
CA ALA A 545 24.95 -5.58 -10.95
C ALA A 545 23.46 -5.64 -10.57
N PRO A 546 23.02 -5.06 -9.46
CA PRO A 546 21.61 -4.98 -9.10
C PRO A 546 21.03 -3.64 -9.49
N ALA A 547 19.77 -3.74 -9.87
CA ALA A 547 18.90 -2.64 -10.17
C ALA A 547 17.76 -2.59 -9.18
N THR A 548 17.59 -1.38 -8.67
CA THR A 548 16.47 -0.90 -7.89
C THR A 548 16.51 0.60 -8.11
N GLY A 549 15.44 1.34 -7.81
CA GLY A 549 15.58 2.80 -7.62
C GLY A 549 16.61 3.14 -6.53
N TRP A 550 17.17 2.14 -5.83
CA TRP A 550 18.28 2.24 -4.89
C TRP A 550 19.60 1.77 -5.54
N PRO A 551 20.73 2.45 -5.27
CA PRO A 551 22.06 2.10 -5.75
C PRO A 551 22.53 0.76 -5.18
N HIS A 552 23.40 0.05 -5.91
CA HIS A 552 24.14 -1.10 -5.39
C HIS A 552 24.87 -0.69 -4.10
N ALA A 553 24.98 -1.56 -3.10
CA ALA A 553 25.85 -1.40 -1.92
C ALA A 553 27.21 -0.72 -2.22
N GLN A 554 27.84 -1.00 -3.37
CA GLN A 554 29.12 -0.40 -3.80
C GLN A 554 29.02 1.06 -4.30
N SER A 555 27.83 1.51 -4.67
CA SER A 555 27.52 2.88 -5.10
C SER A 555 26.95 3.77 -3.98
N TRP A 556 26.83 3.23 -2.75
CA TRP A 556 26.60 4.07 -1.57
C TRP A 556 27.93 4.77 -1.22
N PRO A 557 27.91 6.06 -0.84
CA PRO A 557 29.13 6.75 -0.45
C PRO A 557 29.77 6.03 0.75
N ASN A 558 30.94 5.42 0.55
CA ASN A 558 31.68 4.81 1.66
C ASN A 558 32.03 5.89 2.70
N ALA A 559 31.66 5.67 3.96
CA ALA A 559 32.03 6.56 5.08
C ALA A 559 33.54 6.54 5.42
N ALA A 560 34.33 5.69 4.77
CA ALA A 560 35.77 5.61 4.96
C ALA A 560 36.53 6.48 3.93
N GLY A 561 36.62 7.78 4.20
CA GLY A 561 37.31 8.70 3.29
C GLY A 561 37.49 10.13 3.79
N MET A 562 37.56 10.38 5.10
CA MET A 562 38.11 11.63 5.63
C MET A 562 39.27 11.30 6.57
N GLY A 563 40.46 11.26 5.99
CA GLY A 563 41.71 10.98 6.69
C GLY A 563 42.92 11.29 5.82
N GLN A 564 43.34 12.55 5.85
CA GLN A 564 44.69 13.06 5.54
C GLN A 564 45.24 12.88 4.11
N THR A 565 45.29 13.99 3.37
CA THR A 565 46.40 14.32 2.48
C THR A 565 46.97 15.67 2.92
N GLY A 566 48.26 15.67 3.26
CA GLY A 566 49.06 16.89 3.46
C GLY A 566 49.53 17.49 2.15
#